data_AF-A0A2V5VNK4-F1
#
_entry.id   AF-A0A2V5VNK4-F1
#
_cell.length_a   1.000
_cell.length_b   1.000
_cell.length_c   1.000
_cell.angle_alpha   90.00
_cell.angle_beta   90.00
_cell.angle_gamma   90.00
#
_symmetry.space_group_name_H-M   'P 1'
#
loop_
_entity.id
_entity.type
_entity.pdbx_description
1 polymer ?
#
loop_
_entity_poly.entity_id
_entity_poly.type
_entity_poly.pdbx_seq_one_letter_code
_entity_poly.pdbx_strand_id
1 'polypeptide(L)'
;MSIDANEVLLFRPDVVTGLKNLLTSSRGHPPAEAVAVLQKNDPAGFGLLTEIAAGAYFLNPQVLARLGYTGQEPKPIDPHPDYLDGGLLQAVLNRGPIYRRTPGMVSLPRS
;
A
#
# COMPACT_ATOMS: atom_id res chain seq x y z
N MET A 1 -10.25 13.30 -12.61
CA MET A 1 -9.76 12.34 -13.62
C MET A 1 -9.74 10.98 -12.95
N SER A 2 -10.79 10.18 -13.14
CA SER A 2 -10.92 8.88 -12.50
C SER A 2 -10.16 7.89 -13.35
N ILE A 3 -8.97 7.47 -12.93
CA ILE A 3 -8.24 6.41 -13.63
C ILE A 3 -9.02 5.11 -13.40
N ASP A 4 -9.59 4.57 -14.46
CA ASP A 4 -10.25 3.27 -14.44
C ASP A 4 -9.19 2.16 -14.38
N ALA A 5 -9.46 1.06 -13.68
CA ALA A 5 -8.52 -0.07 -13.62
C ALA A 5 -8.16 -0.60 -15.02
N ASN A 6 -9.05 -0.44 -15.99
CA ASN A 6 -8.85 -0.80 -17.39
C ASN A 6 -7.90 0.17 -18.13
N GLU A 7 -7.73 1.42 -17.68
CA GLU A 7 -6.74 2.37 -18.22
C GLU A 7 -5.32 2.03 -17.76
N VAL A 8 -5.15 1.55 -16.52
CA VAL A 8 -3.84 1.12 -15.99
C VAL A 8 -3.26 -0.03 -16.84
N LEU A 9 -4.14 -0.90 -17.35
CA LEU A 9 -3.77 -2.00 -18.24
C LEU A 9 -3.17 -1.51 -19.58
N LEU A 10 -3.44 -0.27 -20.00
CA LEU A 10 -2.79 0.31 -21.20
C LEU A 10 -1.31 0.63 -20.96
N PHE A 11 -0.92 0.93 -19.72
CA PHE A 11 0.46 1.26 -19.34
C PHE A 11 1.30 0.02 -18.98
N ARG A 12 0.66 -1.13 -18.77
CA ARG A 12 1.30 -2.43 -18.45
C ARG A 12 0.78 -3.55 -19.35
N PRO A 13 1.09 -3.52 -20.67
CA PRO A 13 0.62 -4.53 -21.62
C PRO A 13 1.14 -5.95 -21.31
N ASP A 14 2.27 -6.05 -20.61
CA ASP A 14 2.81 -7.29 -20.06
C ASP A 14 1.83 -7.95 -19.07
N VAL A 15 1.17 -7.14 -18.24
CA VAL A 15 0.18 -7.59 -17.25
C VAL A 15 -1.13 -8.00 -17.91
N VAL A 16 -1.54 -7.33 -18.99
CA VAL A 16 -2.79 -7.63 -19.72
C VAL A 16 -2.80 -9.03 -20.27
N THR A 17 -1.70 -9.45 -20.89
CA THR A 17 -1.61 -10.79 -21.50
C THR A 17 -1.68 -11.87 -20.42
N GLY A 18 -0.94 -11.70 -19.33
CA GLY A 18 -0.97 -12.63 -18.19
C GLY A 18 -2.37 -12.72 -17.57
N LEU A 19 -3.02 -11.58 -17.31
CA LEU A 19 -4.36 -11.54 -16.74
C LEU A 19 -5.40 -12.20 -17.65
N LYS A 20 -5.38 -11.93 -18.96
CA LYS A 20 -6.30 -12.55 -19.92
C LYS A 20 -6.16 -14.07 -19.94
N ASN A 21 -4.93 -14.57 -19.94
CA ASN A 21 -4.66 -16.01 -19.94
C ASN A 21 -5.19 -16.66 -18.66
N LEU A 22 -4.94 -16.02 -17.52
CA LEU A 22 -5.43 -16.48 -16.21
C LEU A 22 -6.96 -16.51 -16.13
N LEU A 23 -7.63 -15.45 -16.59
CA LEU A 23 -9.10 -15.40 -16.61
C LEU A 23 -9.69 -16.45 -17.57
N THR A 24 -8.99 -16.73 -18.67
CA THR A 24 -9.42 -17.74 -19.64
C THR A 24 -9.26 -19.14 -19.08
N SER A 25 -8.13 -19.44 -18.42
CA SER A 25 -7.89 -20.76 -17.79
C SER A 25 -8.79 -21.01 -16.58
N SER A 26 -9.28 -19.95 -15.94
CA SER A 26 -10.17 -20.04 -14.77
C SER A 26 -11.66 -20.11 -15.13
N ARG A 27 -12.03 -20.04 -16.42
CA ARG A 27 -13.44 -20.09 -16.84
C ARG A 27 -14.10 -21.41 -16.45
N GLY A 28 -15.33 -21.31 -15.96
CA GLY A 28 -16.14 -22.48 -15.59
C GLY A 28 -15.81 -23.06 -14.21
N HIS A 29 -14.78 -22.54 -13.53
CA HIS A 29 -14.47 -22.92 -12.15
C HIS A 29 -15.05 -21.90 -11.16
N PRO A 30 -15.49 -22.34 -9.97
CA PRO A 30 -15.80 -21.44 -8.87
C PRO A 30 -14.59 -20.56 -8.52
N PRO A 31 -14.76 -19.26 -8.23
CA PRO A 31 -13.64 -18.35 -8.00
C PRO A 31 -12.68 -18.81 -6.89
N ALA A 32 -13.23 -19.34 -5.78
CA ALA A 32 -12.43 -19.83 -4.66
C ALA A 32 -11.56 -21.03 -5.07
N GLU A 33 -12.11 -21.96 -5.85
CA GLU A 33 -11.37 -23.13 -6.34
C GLU A 33 -10.32 -22.72 -7.38
N ALA A 34 -10.65 -21.81 -8.30
CA ALA A 34 -9.72 -21.29 -9.28
C ALA A 34 -8.51 -20.62 -8.62
N VAL A 35 -8.74 -19.81 -7.58
CA VAL A 35 -7.67 -19.15 -6.82
C VAL A 35 -6.82 -20.16 -6.05
N ALA A 36 -7.44 -21.17 -5.42
CA ALA A 36 -6.69 -22.21 -4.69
C ALA A 36 -5.80 -23.05 -5.63
N VAL A 37 -6.32 -23.41 -6.81
CA VAL A 37 -5.58 -24.11 -7.86
C VAL A 37 -4.43 -23.24 -8.37
N LEU A 38 -4.69 -21.96 -8.64
CA LEU A 38 -3.70 -21.00 -9.09
C LEU A 38 -2.57 -20.84 -8.05
N GLN A 39 -2.91 -20.66 -6.78
CA GLN A 39 -1.92 -20.53 -5.71
C GLN A 39 -0.99 -21.75 -5.60
N LYS A 40 -1.52 -22.95 -5.84
CA LYS A 40 -0.75 -24.20 -5.76
C LYS A 40 0.11 -24.48 -7.00
N ASN A 41 -0.45 -24.22 -8.19
CA ASN A 41 0.12 -24.72 -9.44
C ASN A 41 0.78 -23.63 -10.30
N ASP A 42 0.44 -22.35 -10.07
CA ASP A 42 1.00 -21.21 -10.77
C ASP A 42 1.21 -20.00 -9.82
N PRO A 43 2.29 -20.02 -9.02
CA PRO A 43 2.61 -18.93 -8.10
C PRO A 43 2.83 -17.58 -8.80
N ALA A 44 3.28 -17.59 -10.06
CA ALA A 44 3.50 -16.37 -10.83
C ALA A 44 2.16 -15.73 -11.22
N GLY A 45 1.22 -16.52 -11.74
CA GLY A 45 -0.14 -16.07 -12.02
C GLY A 45 -0.88 -15.60 -10.77
N PHE A 46 -0.70 -16.29 -9.64
CA PHE A 46 -1.25 -15.84 -8.35
C PHE A 46 -0.67 -14.49 -7.91
N GLY A 47 0.65 -14.32 -8.04
CA GLY A 47 1.33 -13.05 -7.77
C GLY A 47 0.76 -11.91 -8.62
N LEU A 48 0.61 -12.13 -9.93
CA LEU A 48 0.02 -11.16 -10.85
C LEU A 48 -1.43 -10.80 -10.46
N LEU A 49 -2.26 -11.79 -10.14
CA LEU A 49 -3.65 -11.55 -9.73
C LEU A 49 -3.74 -10.73 -8.43
N THR A 50 -2.91 -11.06 -7.44
CA THR A 50 -2.90 -10.38 -6.14
C THR A 50 -2.37 -8.96 -6.23
N GLU A 51 -1.36 -8.70 -7.07
CA GLU A 51 -0.85 -7.35 -7.34
C GLU A 51 -1.93 -6.46 -7.97
N ILE A 52 -2.65 -6.97 -8.98
CA ILE A 52 -3.75 -6.23 -9.61
C ILE A 52 -4.88 -5.98 -8.61
N ALA A 53 -5.27 -6.99 -7.82
CA ALA A 53 -6.33 -6.86 -6.82
C ALA A 53 -5.98 -5.80 -5.77
N ALA A 54 -4.74 -5.80 -5.26
CA ALA A 54 -4.27 -4.80 -4.31
C ALA A 54 -4.27 -3.40 -4.94
N GLY A 55 -3.73 -3.26 -6.16
CA GLY A 55 -3.74 -1.99 -6.88
C GLY A 55 -5.15 -1.44 -7.10
N ALA A 56 -6.09 -2.29 -7.54
CA ALA A 56 -7.48 -1.91 -7.71
C ALA A 56 -8.15 -1.53 -6.37
N TYR A 57 -7.86 -2.25 -5.29
CA TYR A 57 -8.42 -1.96 -3.97
C TYR A 57 -7.94 -0.61 -3.41
N PHE A 58 -6.63 -0.33 -3.51
CA PHE A 58 -6.04 0.87 -2.91
C PHE A 58 -6.07 2.11 -3.80
N LEU A 59 -6.12 1.97 -5.12
CA LEU A 59 -5.91 3.08 -6.05
C LEU A 59 -7.14 3.42 -6.90
N ASN A 60 -8.13 2.52 -7.03
CA ASN A 60 -9.32 2.82 -7.83
C ASN A 60 -10.22 3.83 -7.09
N PRO A 61 -10.46 5.04 -7.63
CA PRO A 61 -11.28 6.05 -6.97
C PRO A 61 -12.71 5.59 -6.68
N GLN A 62 -13.28 4.73 -7.52
CA GLN A 62 -14.62 4.18 -7.31
C GLN A 62 -14.64 3.19 -6.14
N VAL A 63 -13.59 2.39 -5.97
CA VAL A 63 -13.47 1.47 -4.82
C VAL A 63 -13.31 2.27 -3.54
N LEU A 64 -12.39 3.24 -3.52
CA LEU A 64 -12.18 4.13 -2.37
C LEU A 64 -13.45 4.87 -1.97
N ALA A 65 -14.19 5.41 -2.94
CA ALA A 65 -15.47 6.08 -2.69
C ALA A 65 -16.53 5.14 -2.08
N ARG A 66 -16.63 3.89 -2.56
CA ARG A 66 -17.54 2.88 -1.99
C ARG A 66 -17.15 2.44 -0.58
N LEU A 67 -15.86 2.49 -0.27
CA LEU A 67 -15.35 2.24 1.09
C LEU A 67 -15.53 3.45 2.03
N GLY A 68 -16.02 4.58 1.52
CA GLY A 68 -16.12 5.82 2.30
C GLY A 68 -14.77 6.46 2.60
N TYR A 69 -13.70 6.10 1.87
CA TYR A 69 -12.39 6.70 2.03
C TYR A 69 -12.34 8.03 1.27
N THR A 70 -12.34 9.15 1.99
CA THR A 70 -12.32 10.51 1.41
C THR A 70 -10.92 10.99 0.98
N GLY A 71 -9.89 10.16 1.21
CA GLY A 71 -8.50 10.51 0.94
C GLY A 71 -7.81 11.15 2.14
N GLN A 72 -6.61 11.68 1.90
CA GLN A 72 -5.93 12.52 2.89
C GLN A 72 -6.55 13.91 2.83
N GLU A 73 -7.29 14.27 3.87
CA GLU A 73 -7.79 15.64 4.03
C GLU A 73 -6.69 16.50 4.67
N PRO A 74 -6.43 17.71 4.15
CA PRO A 74 -5.52 18.64 4.78
C PRO A 74 -6.09 19.02 6.15
N LYS A 75 -5.50 18.48 7.21
CA LYS A 75 -5.81 18.88 8.57
C LYS A 75 -5.00 20.14 8.91
N PRO A 76 -5.62 21.18 9.46
CA PRO A 76 -4.89 22.30 10.02
C PRO A 76 -3.85 21.79 11.03
N ILE A 77 -2.65 22.35 10.99
CA ILE A 77 -1.68 22.10 12.05
C ILE A 77 -2.23 22.77 13.30
N ASP A 78 -2.53 21.96 14.32
CA ASP A 78 -2.85 22.48 15.64
C ASP A 78 -1.57 23.13 16.21
N PRO A 79 -1.58 24.44 16.54
CA PRO A 79 -0.43 25.08 17.17
C PRO A 79 -0.18 24.57 18.59
N HIS A 80 -1.18 23.94 19.23
CA HIS A 80 -1.07 23.37 20.58
C HIS A 80 -1.65 21.95 20.63
N PRO A 81 -0.94 20.99 20.02
CA PRO A 81 -1.43 19.61 19.93
C PRO A 81 -1.49 18.92 21.29
N ASP A 82 -2.43 18.00 21.42
CA ASP A 82 -2.76 17.24 22.64
C ASP A 82 -1.57 16.58 23.34
N TYR A 83 -0.56 16.15 22.60
CA TYR A 83 0.65 15.55 23.16
C TYR A 83 1.54 16.53 23.95
N LEU A 84 1.34 17.85 23.81
CA LEU A 84 2.02 18.85 24.65
C LEU A 84 1.44 18.90 26.06
N ASP A 85 0.17 18.54 26.21
CA ASP A 85 -0.53 18.51 27.50
C ASP A 85 -0.56 17.08 28.10
N GLY A 86 -0.90 16.99 29.38
CA GLY A 86 -1.18 15.70 30.04
C GLY A 86 0.01 14.75 30.20
N GLY A 87 1.23 15.19 29.91
CA GLY A 87 2.45 14.40 30.13
C GLY A 87 2.66 13.25 29.14
N LEU A 88 1.95 13.24 28.01
CA LEU A 88 2.12 12.25 26.93
C LEU A 88 3.58 12.12 26.47
N LEU A 89 4.29 13.24 26.40
CA LEU A 89 5.72 13.27 26.06
C LEU A 89 6.67 13.12 27.26
N GLN A 90 6.17 13.06 28.50
CA GLN A 90 7.03 13.10 29.69
C GLN A 90 8.00 11.92 29.75
N ALA A 91 7.57 10.73 29.31
CA ALA A 91 8.45 9.57 29.22
C ALA A 91 9.59 9.78 28.20
N VAL A 92 9.31 10.41 27.07
CA VAL A 92 10.31 10.73 26.04
C VAL A 92 11.27 11.81 26.52
N LEU A 93 10.74 12.85 27.19
CA LEU A 93 11.52 13.93 27.79
C LEU A 93 12.44 13.41 28.89
N ASN A 94 11.91 12.61 29.83
CA ASN A 94 12.67 12.01 30.93
C ASN A 94 13.77 11.07 30.43
N ARG A 95 13.47 10.27 29.40
CA ARG A 95 14.46 9.39 28.76
C ARG A 95 15.58 10.19 28.09
N GLY A 96 15.28 11.39 27.61
CA GLY A 96 16.21 12.21 26.84
C GLY A 96 16.38 11.74 25.38
N PRO A 97 17.19 12.48 24.60
CA PRO A 97 17.41 12.17 23.20
C PRO A 97 18.22 10.87 23.03
N ILE A 98 17.74 9.98 22.17
CA ILE A 98 18.47 8.79 21.74
C ILE A 98 18.72 8.91 20.25
N TYR A 99 19.95 9.29 19.89
CA TYR A 99 20.35 9.40 18.50
C TYR A 99 20.93 8.08 18.00
N ARG A 100 20.44 7.58 16.86
CA ARG A 100 21.18 6.59 16.08
C ARG A 100 22.21 7.32 15.24
N ARG A 101 23.42 6.78 15.16
CA ARG A 101 24.44 7.32 14.25
C ARG A 101 23.94 7.19 12.81
N THR A 102 23.94 8.30 12.08
CA THR A 102 23.74 8.27 10.63
C THR A 102 24.83 7.40 10.01
N PRO A 103 24.47 6.34 9.27
CA PRO A 103 25.47 5.50 8.61
C PRO A 103 26.40 6.35 7.74
N GLY A 104 27.71 6.28 7.97
CA GLY A 104 28.73 7.00 7.20
C GLY A 104 29.31 8.27 7.83
N MET A 105 28.78 8.77 8.96
CA MET A 105 29.39 9.91 9.67
C MET A 105 30.48 9.44 10.65
N VAL A 106 31.75 9.71 10.31
CA VAL A 106 32.88 9.67 11.24
C VAL A 106 32.79 10.89 12.16
N SER A 107 32.92 10.69 13.48
CA SER A 107 32.84 11.77 14.46
C SER A 107 33.96 12.80 14.26
N LEU A 108 33.61 14.07 14.04
CA LEU A 108 34.56 15.18 14.23
C LEU A 108 34.88 15.32 15.73
N PRO A 109 36.15 15.56 16.10
CA PRO A 109 36.53 15.78 17.49
C PRO A 109 35.84 17.03 18.03
N ARG A 110 35.26 16.93 19.23
CA ARG A 110 34.70 18.08 19.93
C ARG A 110 35.85 18.94 20.46
N SER A 111 35.83 20.23 20.14
CA SER A 111 36.59 21.27 20.85
C SER A 111 35.91 21.66 22.16
#